data_AF-A0A7S2NG39-F1
#
_entry.id   AF-A0A7S2NG39-F1
#
_cell.length_a   1.000
_cell.length_b   1.000
_cell.length_c   1.000
_cell.angle_alpha   90.00
_cell.angle_beta   90.00
_cell.angle_gamma   90.00
#
_symmetry.space_group_name_H-M   'P 1'
#
loop_
_entity.id
_entity.type
_entity.pdbx_description
1 polymer ?
#
loop_
_entity_poly.entity_id
_entity_poly.type
_entity_poly.pdbx_seq_one_letter_code
_entity_poly.pdbx_strand_id
1 'polypeptide(L)'
;VGGVERGGEPAAQMHVLERRVTELEGLLAASQMDLVASQKDLADSQVEVLTLQARVRELEAAASAVPTAGRSARLAELVEQAKAAKETLDAVHSREQHGKFAGTTFTLAYTTLSAFFGGLEARIGAPSPNLRVAMRVEHCTSADSADEYTTGNYGVTTTPEIEWHVAVDPVAGLAQL
;
A
#
# COMPACT_ATOMS: atom_id res chain seq x y z
N VAL A 1 21.78 1.05 -61.78
CA VAL A 1 20.36 0.69 -62.00
C VAL A 1 20.10 -0.50 -61.08
N GLY A 2 19.53 -0.38 -59.88
CA GLY A 2 18.40 0.44 -59.47
C GLY A 2 17.21 -0.50 -59.31
N GLY A 3 16.88 -0.90 -58.08
CA GLY A 3 15.79 -1.82 -57.78
C GLY A 3 15.75 -2.25 -56.32
N VAL A 4 15.59 -1.27 -55.42
CA VAL A 4 15.27 -1.50 -54.01
C VAL A 4 13.82 -1.98 -53.92
N GLU A 5 13.64 -3.00 -53.09
CA GLU A 5 12.40 -3.56 -52.58
C GLU A 5 11.31 -2.52 -52.31
N ARG A 6 10.03 -2.90 -52.50
CA ARG A 6 8.86 -2.37 -51.76
C ARG A 6 7.62 -3.11 -52.24
N GLY A 7 7.16 -4.10 -51.46
CA GLY A 7 5.93 -4.84 -51.77
C GLY A 7 5.26 -5.61 -50.63
N GLY A 8 5.88 -5.73 -49.45
CA GLY A 8 5.35 -6.55 -48.34
C GLY A 8 5.01 -5.82 -47.03
N GLU A 9 5.47 -4.58 -46.82
CA GLU A 9 5.34 -3.86 -45.54
C GLU A 9 3.96 -3.32 -45.16
N PRO A 10 3.08 -2.84 -46.06
CA PRO A 10 1.89 -2.11 -45.62
C PRO A 10 0.81 -3.00 -44.99
N ALA A 11 0.69 -4.27 -45.39
CA ALA A 11 -0.29 -5.20 -44.83
C ALA A 11 0.09 -5.67 -43.41
N ALA A 12 1.38 -5.90 -43.17
CA ALA A 12 1.88 -6.26 -41.84
C ALA A 12 1.74 -5.09 -40.85
N GLN A 13 2.01 -3.86 -41.31
CA GLN A 13 1.80 -2.65 -40.50
C GLN A 13 0.32 -2.39 -40.20
N MET A 14 -0.58 -2.67 -41.15
CA MET A 14 -2.03 -2.54 -40.95
C MET A 14 -2.54 -3.52 -39.86
N HIS A 15 -2.11 -4.78 -39.87
CA HIS A 15 -2.51 -5.73 -38.84
C HIS A 15 -2.00 -5.39 -37.43
N VAL A 16 -0.81 -4.79 -37.33
CA VAL A 16 -0.29 -4.28 -36.05
C VAL A 16 -1.13 -3.11 -35.56
N LEU A 17 -1.54 -2.21 -36.45
CA LEU A 17 -2.42 -1.09 -36.13
C LEU A 17 -3.81 -1.55 -35.70
N GLU A 18 -4.42 -2.49 -36.43
CA GLU A 18 -5.72 -3.09 -36.08
C GLU A 18 -5.70 -3.70 -34.68
N ARG A 19 -4.65 -4.47 -34.37
CA ARG A 19 -4.48 -5.07 -33.03
C ARG A 19 -4.37 -4.00 -31.95
N ARG A 20 -3.64 -2.91 -32.21
CA ARG A 20 -3.47 -1.81 -31.25
C ARG A 20 -4.76 -1.02 -31.06
N VAL A 21 -5.56 -0.84 -32.12
CA VAL A 21 -6.89 -0.22 -32.04
C VAL A 21 -7.82 -1.06 -31.17
N THR A 22 -7.89 -2.37 -31.38
CA THR A 22 -8.71 -3.27 -30.55
C THR A 22 -8.28 -3.26 -29.08
N GLU A 23 -6.97 -3.22 -28.82
CA GLU A 23 -6.44 -3.11 -27.45
C GLU A 23 -6.84 -1.78 -26.79
N LEU A 24 -6.73 -0.67 -27.51
CA LEU A 24 -7.13 0.66 -27.00
C LEU A 24 -8.64 0.77 -26.79
N GLU A 25 -9.46 0.17 -27.66
CA GLU A 25 -10.91 0.09 -27.50
C GLU A 25 -11.28 -0.71 -26.24
N GLY A 26 -10.58 -1.82 -25.98
CA GLY A 26 -10.77 -2.60 -24.74
C GLY A 26 -10.38 -1.83 -23.48
N LEU A 27 -9.25 -1.11 -23.51
CA LEU A 27 -8.81 -0.26 -22.39
C LEU A 27 -9.76 0.92 -22.15
N LEU A 28 -10.28 1.52 -23.21
CA LEU A 28 -11.26 2.60 -23.12
C LEU A 28 -12.56 2.11 -22.49
N ALA A 29 -13.06 0.94 -22.89
CA ALA A 29 -14.26 0.34 -22.31
C ALA A 29 -14.08 0.04 -20.82
N ALA A 30 -12.94 -0.53 -20.41
CA ALA A 30 -12.63 -0.77 -19.00
C ALA A 30 -12.59 0.54 -18.19
N SER A 31 -11.90 1.56 -18.69
CA SER A 31 -11.82 2.88 -18.03
C SER A 31 -13.19 3.57 -17.91
N GLN A 32 -14.08 3.40 -18.90
CA GLN A 32 -15.45 3.91 -18.83
C GLN A 32 -16.27 3.21 -17.74
N MET A 33 -16.13 1.88 -17.58
CA MET A 33 -16.81 1.15 -16.53
C MET A 33 -16.34 1.59 -15.13
N ASP A 34 -15.04 1.78 -14.94
CA ASP A 34 -14.46 2.26 -13.68
C ASP A 34 -14.92 3.67 -13.33
N LEU A 35 -15.03 4.55 -14.34
CA LEU A 35 -15.54 5.90 -14.15
C LEU A 35 -17.00 5.89 -13.69
N VAL A 36 -17.85 5.03 -14.28
CA VAL A 36 -19.26 4.90 -13.89
C VAL A 36 -19.40 4.37 -12.46
N ALA A 37 -18.59 3.39 -12.07
CA ALA A 37 -18.56 2.90 -10.70
C ALA A 37 -18.17 4.01 -9.71
N SER A 38 -17.09 4.75 -10.02
CA SER A 38 -16.61 5.86 -9.19
C SER A 38 -17.64 6.99 -9.07
N GLN A 39 -18.39 7.29 -10.15
CA GLN A 39 -19.46 8.28 -10.13
C GLN A 39 -20.63 7.86 -9.23
N LYS A 40 -20.96 6.56 -9.22
CA LYS A 40 -22.00 6.02 -8.35
C LYS A 40 -21.59 6.13 -6.89
N ASP A 41 -20.38 5.71 -6.54
CA ASP A 41 -19.87 5.79 -5.16
C ASP A 41 -19.82 7.23 -4.65
N LEU A 42 -19.47 8.18 -5.53
CA LEU A 42 -19.52 9.61 -5.21
C LEU A 42 -20.95 10.09 -4.96
N ALA A 43 -21.93 9.64 -5.76
CA ALA A 43 -23.34 9.99 -5.57
C ALA A 43 -23.90 9.42 -4.26
N ASP A 44 -23.57 8.18 -3.93
CA ASP A 44 -23.98 7.54 -2.68
C ASP A 44 -23.40 8.30 -1.47
N SER A 45 -22.13 8.69 -1.54
CA SER A 45 -21.47 9.52 -0.52
C SER A 45 -22.11 10.91 -0.37
N GLN A 46 -22.54 11.54 -1.47
CA GLN A 46 -23.21 12.84 -1.44
C GLN A 46 -24.58 12.76 -0.74
N VAL A 47 -25.32 11.66 -0.94
CA VAL A 47 -26.60 11.41 -0.26
C VAL A 47 -26.40 11.28 1.25
N GLU A 48 -25.35 10.56 1.67
CA GLU A 48 -25.00 10.43 3.09
C GLU A 48 -24.63 11.78 3.71
N VAL A 49 -23.80 12.59 3.03
CA VAL A 49 -23.41 13.92 3.50
C VAL A 49 -24.64 14.83 3.67
N LEU A 50 -25.56 14.85 2.71
CA LEU A 50 -26.80 15.63 2.80
C LEU A 50 -27.67 15.18 3.98
N THR A 51 -27.74 13.88 4.23
CA THR A 51 -28.48 13.31 5.35
C THR A 51 -27.87 13.73 6.69
N LEU A 52 -26.54 13.70 6.80
CA LEU A 52 -25.81 14.17 7.98
C LEU A 52 -25.99 15.68 8.19
N GLN A 53 -25.93 16.48 7.13
CA GLN A 53 -26.16 17.92 7.20
C GLN A 53 -27.58 18.27 7.70
N ALA A 54 -28.60 17.52 7.28
CA ALA A 54 -29.97 17.68 7.79
C ALA A 54 -30.05 17.37 9.29
N ARG A 55 -29.42 16.27 9.73
CA ARG A 55 -29.35 15.85 11.14
C ARG A 55 -28.67 16.90 12.02
N VAL A 56 -27.57 17.49 11.54
CA VAL A 56 -26.86 18.56 12.25
C VAL A 56 -27.77 19.78 12.44
N ARG A 57 -28.48 20.21 11.40
CA ARG A 57 -29.44 21.34 11.50
C ARG A 57 -30.56 21.07 12.50
N GLU A 58 -31.09 19.84 12.54
CA GLU A 58 -32.10 19.45 13.54
C GLU A 58 -31.55 19.52 14.97
N LEU A 59 -30.31 19.06 15.19
CA LEU A 59 -29.65 19.12 16.49
C LEU A 59 -29.35 20.58 16.92
N GLU A 60 -28.92 21.44 15.99
CA GLU A 60 -28.71 22.86 16.23
C GLU A 60 -30.01 23.58 16.60
N ALA A 61 -31.11 23.29 15.89
CA ALA A 61 -32.42 23.85 16.20
C ALA A 61 -32.91 23.39 17.58
N ALA A 62 -32.74 22.10 17.92
CA ALA A 62 -33.08 21.57 19.24
C ALA A 62 -32.23 22.19 20.35
N ALA A 63 -30.93 22.43 20.13
CA ALA A 63 -30.04 23.08 21.09
C ALA A 63 -30.40 24.55 21.34
N SER A 64 -30.89 25.24 20.30
CA SER A 64 -31.39 26.61 20.41
C SER A 64 -32.64 26.72 21.29
N ALA A 65 -33.49 25.68 21.31
CA ALA A 65 -34.71 25.64 22.12
C ALA A 65 -34.50 25.37 23.64
N VAL A 66 -33.30 24.95 24.06
CA VAL A 66 -32.97 24.68 25.48
C VAL A 66 -32.55 25.98 26.20
N PRO A 67 -33.13 26.32 27.38
CA PRO A 67 -32.71 27.50 28.15
C PRO A 67 -31.21 27.47 28.50
N THR A 68 -30.57 28.63 28.58
CA THR A 68 -29.11 28.82 28.75
C THR A 68 -28.48 28.00 29.89
N ALA A 69 -29.23 27.70 30.95
CA ALA A 69 -28.77 26.89 32.08
C ALA A 69 -28.60 25.38 31.76
N GLY A 70 -29.27 24.84 30.74
CA GLY A 70 -29.16 23.44 30.32
C GLY A 70 -28.15 23.19 29.19
N ARG A 71 -27.64 24.26 28.56
CA ARG A 71 -26.74 24.16 27.38
C ARG A 71 -25.35 23.65 27.74
N SER A 72 -24.81 23.99 28.91
CA SER A 72 -23.49 23.49 29.34
C SER A 72 -23.52 22.00 29.67
N ALA A 73 -24.59 21.53 30.32
CA ALA A 73 -24.78 20.11 30.62
C ALA A 73 -24.97 19.30 29.32
N ARG A 74 -25.78 19.81 28.38
CA ARG A 74 -25.98 19.14 27.09
C ARG A 74 -24.71 19.13 26.22
N LEU A 75 -23.92 20.21 26.26
CA LEU A 75 -22.64 20.27 25.54
C LEU A 75 -21.62 19.29 26.13
N ALA A 76 -21.53 19.18 27.47
CA ALA A 76 -20.66 18.22 28.13
C ALA A 76 -21.03 16.77 27.76
N GLU A 77 -22.32 16.46 27.74
CA GLU A 77 -22.83 15.15 27.33
C GLU A 77 -22.49 14.83 25.86
N LEU A 78 -22.67 15.79 24.95
CA LEU A 78 -22.32 15.63 23.54
C LEU A 78 -20.82 15.47 23.32
N VAL A 79 -19.98 16.16 24.09
CA VAL A 79 -18.51 16.01 24.02
C VAL A 79 -18.08 14.61 24.45
N GLU A 80 -18.66 14.07 25.51
CA GLU A 80 -18.35 12.69 25.95
C GLU A 80 -18.87 11.65 24.95
N GLN A 81 -20.06 11.85 24.37
CA GLN A 81 -20.57 10.99 23.29
C GLN A 81 -19.66 11.03 22.05
N ALA A 82 -19.15 12.22 21.67
CA ALA A 82 -18.24 12.38 20.55
C ALA A 82 -16.88 11.72 20.80
N LYS A 83 -16.34 11.79 22.02
CA LYS A 83 -15.10 11.07 22.40
C LYS A 83 -15.28 9.55 22.31
N ALA A 84 -16.35 9.02 22.87
CA ALA A 84 -16.64 7.57 22.82
C ALA A 84 -16.85 7.08 21.38
N ALA A 85 -17.55 7.87 20.54
CA ALA A 85 -17.72 7.57 19.12
C ALA A 85 -16.38 7.59 18.38
N LYS A 86 -15.51 8.56 18.68
CA LYS A 86 -14.16 8.64 18.09
C LYS A 86 -13.29 7.45 18.50
N GLU A 87 -13.30 7.05 19.76
CA GLU A 87 -12.55 5.87 20.23
C GLU A 87 -13.02 4.58 19.53
N THR A 88 -14.34 4.44 19.33
CA THR A 88 -14.92 3.31 18.60
C THR A 88 -14.48 3.32 17.13
N LEU A 89 -14.50 4.49 16.49
CA LEU A 89 -14.06 4.67 15.10
C LEU A 89 -12.56 4.38 14.96
N ASP A 90 -11.73 4.93 15.86
CA ASP A 90 -10.29 4.70 15.91
C ASP A 90 -9.99 3.20 16.08
N ALA A 91 -10.77 2.47 16.89
CA ALA A 91 -10.62 1.02 17.07
C ALA A 91 -11.05 0.20 15.84
N VAL A 92 -12.13 0.59 15.15
CA VAL A 92 -12.58 -0.05 13.90
C VAL A 92 -11.58 0.21 12.78
N HIS A 93 -11.13 1.46 12.63
CA HIS A 93 -10.13 1.85 11.63
C HIS A 93 -8.78 1.17 11.89
N SER A 94 -8.37 1.09 13.16
CA SER A 94 -7.19 0.30 13.55
C SER A 94 -7.37 -1.17 13.17
N ARG A 95 -8.53 -1.78 13.42
CA ARG A 95 -8.79 -3.19 13.08
C ARG A 95 -8.75 -3.44 11.57
N GLU A 96 -9.27 -2.51 10.77
CA GLU A 96 -9.26 -2.57 9.31
C GLU A 96 -7.82 -2.41 8.74
N GLN A 97 -7.04 -1.46 9.28
CA GLN A 97 -5.65 -1.23 8.89
C GLN A 97 -4.69 -2.33 9.35
N HIS A 98 -5.04 -3.06 10.41
CA HIS A 98 -4.22 -4.14 10.99
C HIS A 98 -4.61 -5.53 10.47
N GLY A 99 -5.33 -5.65 9.34
CA GLY A 99 -5.77 -6.93 8.78
C GLY A 99 -4.67 -8.00 8.67
N LYS A 100 -3.43 -7.62 8.36
CA LYS A 100 -2.28 -8.55 8.29
C LYS A 100 -1.82 -9.10 9.65
N PHE A 101 -2.25 -8.49 10.74
CA PHE A 101 -2.02 -8.91 12.13
C PHE A 101 -3.32 -9.41 12.80
N ALA A 102 -4.46 -9.27 12.12
CA ALA A 102 -5.76 -9.70 12.60
C ALA A 102 -5.90 -11.23 12.44
N GLY A 103 -5.32 -11.98 13.38
CA GLY A 103 -5.39 -13.44 13.39
C GLY A 103 -4.21 -14.11 14.09
N THR A 104 -3.13 -13.38 14.36
CA THR A 104 -1.98 -13.88 15.10
C THR A 104 -2.01 -13.27 16.50
N THR A 105 -2.23 -14.09 17.52
CA THR A 105 -2.01 -13.70 18.92
C THR A 105 -0.51 -13.66 19.19
N PHE A 106 0.22 -12.77 18.52
CA PHE A 106 1.62 -12.52 18.85
C PHE A 106 1.70 -11.28 19.75
N THR A 107 2.42 -11.43 20.85
CA THR A 107 2.78 -10.29 21.69
C THR A 107 3.91 -9.55 20.99
N LEU A 108 3.71 -8.26 20.70
CA LEU A 108 4.78 -7.38 20.25
C LEU A 108 5.81 -7.26 21.37
N ALA A 109 6.96 -7.92 21.19
CA ALA A 109 8.08 -7.82 22.10
C ALA A 109 8.86 -6.54 21.79
N TYR A 110 8.70 -5.53 22.66
CA TYR A 110 9.52 -4.33 22.62
C TYR A 110 10.75 -4.51 23.52
N THR A 111 11.86 -3.92 23.10
CA THR A 111 13.07 -3.85 23.93
C THR A 111 12.98 -2.70 24.94
N THR A 112 13.95 -2.61 25.85
CA THR A 112 14.05 -1.49 26.80
C THR A 112 14.23 -0.14 26.08
N LEU A 113 13.82 0.94 26.74
CA LEU A 113 13.97 2.30 26.23
C LEU A 113 15.45 2.68 25.97
N SER A 114 16.37 2.12 26.76
CA SER A 114 17.81 2.27 26.52
C SER A 114 18.25 1.66 25.20
N ALA A 115 17.74 0.49 24.82
CA ALA A 115 18.02 -0.12 23.53
C ALA A 115 17.36 0.64 22.36
N PHE A 116 16.22 1.29 22.61
CA PHE A 116 15.63 2.20 21.62
C PHE A 116 16.55 3.40 21.34
N PHE A 117 17.05 4.06 22.39
CA PHE A 117 17.96 5.20 22.23
C PHE A 117 19.37 4.82 21.77
N GLY A 118 19.83 3.60 22.02
CA GLY A 118 21.09 3.09 21.48
C GLY A 118 21.06 2.86 19.96
N GLY A 119 19.87 2.81 19.34
CA GLY A 119 19.71 2.60 17.91
C GLY A 119 20.21 1.22 17.44
N LEU A 120 20.36 1.08 16.13
CA LEU A 120 20.91 -0.15 15.53
C LEU A 120 22.40 -0.30 15.84
N GLU A 121 23.16 0.79 15.90
CA GLU A 121 24.60 0.76 16.14
C GLU A 121 24.97 0.12 17.48
N ALA A 122 24.22 0.40 18.55
CA ALA A 122 24.45 -0.26 19.84
C ALA A 122 24.14 -1.76 19.82
N ARG A 123 23.40 -2.26 18.82
CA ARG A 123 22.98 -3.66 18.70
C ARG A 123 23.84 -4.46 17.73
N ILE A 124 24.16 -3.89 16.57
CA ILE A 124 24.84 -4.57 15.46
C ILE A 124 26.18 -3.94 15.08
N GLY A 125 26.59 -2.88 15.79
CA GLY A 125 27.82 -2.14 15.51
C GLY A 125 27.66 -1.11 14.38
N ALA A 126 28.72 -0.33 14.18
CA ALA A 126 28.80 0.63 13.09
C ALA A 126 28.95 -0.11 11.74
N PRO A 127 28.35 0.40 10.65
CA PRO A 127 28.51 -0.19 9.34
C PRO A 127 29.97 -0.13 8.89
N SER A 128 30.40 -1.14 8.14
CA SER A 128 31.72 -1.11 7.50
C SER A 128 31.80 0.05 6.49
N PRO A 129 32.91 0.83 6.47
CA PRO A 129 33.10 1.88 5.46
C PRO A 129 33.19 1.30 4.04
N ASN A 130 33.51 0.01 3.90
CA ASN A 130 33.57 -0.70 2.62
C ASN A 130 32.24 -1.41 2.32
N LEU A 131 31.16 -0.64 2.19
CA LEU A 131 29.78 -1.14 2.09
C LEU A 131 29.58 -2.27 1.08
N ARG A 132 30.03 -2.10 -0.17
CA ARG A 132 29.85 -3.13 -1.22
C ARG A 132 30.51 -4.47 -0.87
N VAL A 133 31.69 -4.42 -0.25
CA VAL A 133 32.40 -5.63 0.18
C VAL A 133 31.67 -6.27 1.34
N ALA A 134 31.24 -5.48 2.32
CA ALA A 134 30.49 -5.97 3.47
C ALA A 134 29.17 -6.64 3.06
N MET A 135 28.40 -6.01 2.15
CA MET A 135 27.16 -6.58 1.64
C MET A 135 27.39 -7.90 0.90
N ARG A 136 28.43 -8.00 0.06
CA ARG A 136 28.78 -9.25 -0.61
C ARG A 136 29.15 -10.35 0.38
N VAL A 137 29.97 -10.02 1.39
CA VAL A 137 30.36 -10.98 2.44
C VAL A 137 29.13 -11.45 3.19
N GLU A 138 28.24 -10.54 3.59
CA GLU A 138 26.98 -10.87 4.25
C GLU A 138 26.14 -11.85 3.42
N HIS A 139 25.92 -11.57 2.14
CA HIS A 139 25.02 -12.35 1.29
C HIS A 139 25.64 -13.64 0.73
N CYS A 140 26.96 -13.71 0.58
CA CYS A 140 27.62 -14.86 -0.07
C CYS A 140 28.45 -15.72 0.89
N THR A 141 28.71 -15.28 2.13
CA THR A 141 29.63 -15.99 3.04
C THR A 141 29.16 -16.14 4.48
N SER A 142 28.02 -15.54 4.85
CA SER A 142 27.42 -15.75 6.18
C SER A 142 26.92 -17.19 6.33
N ALA A 143 26.70 -17.63 7.58
CA ALA A 143 26.29 -19.01 7.85
C ALA A 143 24.94 -19.40 7.19
N ASP A 144 24.09 -18.40 6.95
CA ASP A 144 22.76 -18.49 6.34
C ASP A 144 22.75 -18.11 4.85
N SER A 145 23.92 -17.85 4.23
CA SER A 145 23.97 -17.40 2.82
C SER A 145 23.43 -18.42 1.82
N ALA A 146 23.39 -19.69 2.22
CA ALA A 146 22.88 -20.81 1.43
C ALA A 146 21.49 -21.27 1.87
N ASP A 147 20.87 -20.63 2.86
CA ASP A 147 19.54 -20.99 3.34
C ASP A 147 18.49 -20.61 2.29
N GLU A 148 17.68 -21.58 1.88
CA GLU A 148 16.61 -21.36 0.91
C GLU A 148 15.40 -20.69 1.57
N TYR A 149 14.84 -19.72 0.86
CA TYR A 149 13.59 -19.08 1.22
C TYR A 149 12.62 -19.10 0.03
N THR A 150 11.38 -19.53 0.27
CA THR A 150 10.30 -19.52 -0.72
C THR A 150 9.22 -18.52 -0.35
N THR A 151 8.87 -17.63 -1.27
CA THR A 151 7.84 -16.63 -1.06
C THR A 151 6.45 -17.26 -1.06
N GLY A 152 5.64 -16.99 -0.03
CA GLY A 152 4.34 -17.65 0.12
C GLY A 152 3.30 -17.27 -0.94
N ASN A 153 3.37 -16.06 -1.51
CA ASN A 153 2.35 -15.53 -2.42
C ASN A 153 2.67 -15.68 -3.92
N TYR A 154 3.94 -15.86 -4.30
CA TYR A 154 4.34 -16.05 -5.71
C TYR A 154 5.34 -17.18 -5.93
N GLY A 155 5.68 -17.97 -4.90
CA GLY A 155 6.35 -19.26 -5.04
C GLY A 155 7.79 -19.22 -5.55
N VAL A 156 8.45 -18.06 -5.51
CA VAL A 156 9.86 -17.94 -5.91
C VAL A 156 10.74 -18.44 -4.77
N THR A 157 11.63 -19.37 -5.09
CA THR A 157 12.65 -19.89 -4.16
C THR A 157 14.01 -19.31 -4.52
N THR A 158 14.74 -18.84 -3.51
CA THR A 158 16.05 -18.20 -3.67
C THR A 158 16.91 -18.39 -2.41
N THR A 159 18.20 -18.08 -2.50
CA THR A 159 19.11 -17.93 -1.36
C THR A 159 19.66 -16.50 -1.33
N PRO A 160 20.18 -16.00 -0.19
CA PRO A 160 20.83 -14.69 -0.14
C PRO A 160 21.93 -14.50 -1.19
N GLU A 161 22.69 -15.54 -1.51
CA GLU A 161 23.73 -15.51 -2.53
C GLU A 161 23.15 -15.28 -3.94
N ILE A 162 22.09 -16.02 -4.30
CA ILE A 162 21.38 -15.85 -5.58
C ILE A 162 20.82 -14.42 -5.69
N GLU A 163 20.18 -13.92 -4.62
CA GLU A 163 19.62 -12.57 -4.58
C GLU A 163 20.69 -11.50 -4.81
N TRP A 164 21.87 -11.64 -4.18
CA TRP A 164 22.98 -10.71 -4.37
C TRP A 164 23.43 -10.63 -5.82
N HIS A 165 23.66 -11.78 -6.45
CA HIS A 165 24.14 -11.84 -7.82
C HIS A 165 23.14 -11.22 -8.81
N VAL A 166 21.84 -11.50 -8.66
CA VAL A 166 20.78 -10.89 -9.49
C VAL A 166 20.64 -9.39 -9.21
N ALA A 167 20.75 -8.95 -7.95
CA ALA A 167 20.61 -7.55 -7.60
C ALA A 167 21.76 -6.68 -8.15
N VAL A 168 22.98 -7.21 -8.17
CA VAL A 168 24.16 -6.49 -8.67
C VAL A 168 24.19 -6.48 -10.20
N ASP A 169 23.81 -7.59 -10.83
CA ASP A 169 23.73 -7.72 -12.29
C ASP A 169 22.54 -8.61 -12.68
N PRO A 170 21.39 -8.01 -13.04
CA PRO A 170 20.18 -8.78 -13.39
C PRO A 170 20.32 -9.64 -14.66
N VAL A 171 21.33 -9.37 -15.50
CA VAL A 171 21.49 -10.05 -16.80
C VAL A 171 22.53 -11.17 -16.71
N ALA A 172 23.69 -10.89 -16.11
CA ALA A 172 24.81 -11.82 -16.07
C ALA A 172 25.22 -12.27 -14.65
N GLY A 173 24.55 -11.78 -13.61
CA GLY A 173 24.90 -12.07 -12.22
C GLY A 173 24.89 -13.56 -11.88
N LEU A 174 23.90 -14.30 -12.39
CA LEU A 174 23.77 -15.74 -12.16
C LEU A 174 24.91 -16.56 -12.79
N ALA A 175 25.67 -16.02 -13.74
CA ALA A 175 26.82 -16.71 -14.32
C ALA A 175 28.04 -16.77 -13.36
N GLN A 176 27.93 -16.18 -12.17
CA GLN A 176 28.99 -16.08 -11.17
C GLN A 176 28.79 -17.04 -9.98
N LEU A 177 27.72 -17.84 -9.99
CA LEU A 177 27.39 -18.88 -9.01
C LEU A 177 28.11 -20.20 -9.34
#